data_AF-A0A7J5E2E4-F1
#
_entry.id   AF-A0A7J5E2E4-F1
#
_cell.length_a   1.000
_cell.length_b   1.000
_cell.length_c   1.000
_cell.angle_alpha   90.00
_cell.angle_beta   90.00
_cell.angle_gamma   90.00
#
_symmetry.space_group_name_H-M   'P 1'
#
loop_
_entity.id
_entity.type
_entity.pdbx_description
1 polymer ?
#
loop_
_entity_poly.entity_id
_entity_poly.type
_entity_poly.pdbx_seq_one_letter_code
_entity_poly.pdbx_strand_id
1 'polypeptide(L)'
;MDGVERFVVVAGVIAAIVIALPTRAGLAKAGHRFAREYDLWIAPELMAAVDRAHRRDRWVLATAVLAAVLLFVLLPPATFRPFIVVAAVLPVFAVGRLLLGGRDFPVRAGRATVARSRAVGVTDYLRPTVPLAFALWVAVGGVAAVLGALWSEPAVLTGGVLLVVATLVVAGYVVALCRRPEPASGAEHLYLQDAWRVSRLDLTLSQLGFAAVYLGLVAAGDAPSGRVAVWVGVAVVATAAYALGVGGRARFRERLWPELPPGRLLSVGGPA
;
A
#
# COMPACT_ATOMS: atom_id res chain seq x y z
N MET A 1 -30.81 -4.44 -1.58
CA MET A 1 -29.99 -5.01 -0.49
C MET A 1 -30.91 -5.48 0.60
N ASP A 2 -31.25 -6.76 0.53
CA ASP A 2 -32.01 -7.45 1.55
C ASP A 2 -31.17 -7.55 2.84
N GLY A 3 -31.82 -7.83 3.97
CA GLY A 3 -31.15 -7.93 5.27
C GLY A 3 -29.97 -8.90 5.29
N VAL A 4 -30.01 -9.92 4.43
CA VAL A 4 -28.98 -10.97 4.30
C VAL A 4 -27.69 -10.45 3.67
N GLU A 5 -27.75 -9.67 2.59
CA GLU A 5 -26.54 -9.08 1.98
C GLU A 5 -25.84 -8.11 2.93
N ARG A 6 -26.60 -7.30 3.66
CA ARG A 6 -26.03 -6.39 4.67
C ARG A 6 -25.34 -7.18 5.78
N PHE A 7 -25.98 -8.26 6.24
CA PHE A 7 -25.40 -9.12 7.26
C PHE A 7 -24.11 -9.80 6.79
N VAL A 8 -24.06 -10.34 5.57
CA VAL A 8 -22.87 -11.01 5.01
C VAL A 8 -21.72 -10.03 4.81
N VAL A 9 -21.98 -8.82 4.28
CA VAL A 9 -20.93 -7.81 4.11
C VAL A 9 -20.43 -7.31 5.47
N VAL A 10 -21.33 -7.00 6.41
CA VAL A 10 -20.95 -6.55 7.76
C VAL A 10 -20.21 -7.65 8.52
N ALA A 11 -20.62 -8.92 8.41
CA ALA A 11 -19.94 -10.04 9.04
C ALA A 11 -18.57 -10.32 8.42
N GLY A 12 -18.45 -10.28 7.08
CA GLY A 12 -17.17 -10.44 6.39
C GLY A 12 -16.18 -9.31 6.70
N VAL A 13 -16.71 -8.10 6.87
CA VAL A 13 -15.96 -6.94 7.33
C VAL A 13 -15.53 -7.05 8.79
N ILE A 14 -16.43 -7.43 9.69
CA ILE A 14 -16.10 -7.61 11.11
C ILE A 14 -15.05 -8.70 11.22
N ALA A 15 -15.19 -9.79 10.47
CA ALA A 15 -14.17 -10.82 10.35
C ALA A 15 -12.85 -10.23 9.83
N ALA A 16 -12.85 -9.37 8.80
CA ALA A 16 -11.65 -8.70 8.31
C ALA A 16 -11.00 -7.77 9.36
N ILE A 17 -11.78 -7.03 10.15
CA ILE A 17 -11.32 -6.18 11.25
C ILE A 17 -10.74 -7.04 12.39
N VAL A 18 -11.41 -8.14 12.73
CA VAL A 18 -10.98 -9.12 13.74
C VAL A 18 -9.69 -9.84 13.31
N ILE A 19 -9.56 -10.17 12.03
CA ILE A 19 -8.32 -10.71 11.45
C ILE A 19 -7.21 -9.66 11.41
N ALA A 20 -7.56 -8.39 11.17
CA ALA A 20 -6.61 -7.28 11.17
C ALA A 20 -6.14 -6.85 12.57
N LEU A 21 -6.84 -7.27 13.64
CA LEU A 21 -6.47 -6.94 15.02
C LEU A 21 -5.05 -7.46 15.34
N PRO A 22 -4.19 -6.63 15.94
CA PRO A 22 -2.81 -6.99 16.25
C PRO A 22 -2.74 -8.04 17.36
N THR A 23 -2.70 -9.32 17.01
CA THR A 23 -2.34 -10.40 17.95
C THR A 23 -0.83 -10.46 18.15
N ARG A 24 -0.36 -10.84 19.35
CA ARG A 24 1.08 -10.97 19.65
C ARG A 24 1.77 -11.94 18.69
N ALA A 25 1.20 -13.12 18.48
CA ALA A 25 1.73 -14.11 17.55
C ALA A 25 1.74 -13.60 16.10
N GLY A 26 0.71 -12.87 15.69
CA GLY A 26 0.64 -12.27 14.36
C GLY A 26 1.69 -11.18 14.14
N LEU A 27 1.99 -10.36 15.16
CA LEU A 27 3.04 -9.33 15.08
C LEU A 27 4.42 -9.97 15.01
N ALA A 28 4.72 -10.95 15.87
CA ALA A 28 5.97 -11.69 15.83
C ALA A 28 6.20 -12.36 14.48
N LYS A 29 5.17 -13.01 13.91
CA LYS A 29 5.23 -13.60 12.56
C LYS A 29 5.52 -12.54 11.49
N ALA A 30 4.92 -11.35 11.59
CA ALA A 30 5.17 -10.26 10.66
C ALA A 30 6.60 -9.72 10.78
N GLY A 31 7.10 -9.53 12.00
CA GLY A 31 8.49 -9.09 12.25
C GLY A 31 9.52 -10.10 11.74
N HIS A 32 9.34 -11.40 11.99
CA HIS A 32 10.23 -12.44 11.45
C HIS A 32 10.14 -12.57 9.93
N ARG A 33 8.94 -12.41 9.35
CA ARG A 33 8.78 -12.37 7.90
C ARG A 33 9.52 -11.18 7.30
N PHE A 34 9.34 -9.99 7.87
CA PHE A 34 10.05 -8.77 7.48
C PHE A 34 11.57 -8.96 7.58
N ALA A 35 12.07 -9.48 8.71
CA ALA A 35 13.49 -9.72 8.90
C ALA A 35 14.08 -10.65 7.81
N ARG A 36 13.39 -11.75 7.49
CA ARG A 36 13.79 -12.66 6.40
C ARG A 36 13.67 -12.03 5.00
N GLU A 37 12.61 -11.27 4.76
CA GLU A 37 12.38 -10.61 3.46
C GLU A 37 13.37 -9.48 3.18
N TYR A 38 14.08 -8.96 4.18
CA TYR A 38 15.02 -7.86 4.01
C TYR A 38 16.45 -8.22 4.44
N ASP A 39 16.74 -9.51 4.61
CA ASP A 39 18.04 -10.03 5.04
C ASP A 39 18.57 -9.33 6.30
N LEU A 40 17.69 -9.20 7.30
CA LEU A 40 17.97 -8.56 8.58
C LEU A 40 18.01 -9.60 9.69
N TRP A 41 19.02 -9.50 10.55
CA TRP A 41 18.97 -10.04 11.90
C TRP A 41 18.69 -8.88 12.86
N ILE A 42 17.56 -8.94 13.57
CA ILE A 42 17.12 -7.87 14.47
C ILE A 42 17.28 -8.36 15.89
N ALA A 43 18.06 -7.65 16.70
CA ALA A 43 18.23 -8.00 18.11
C ALA A 43 16.88 -8.08 18.83
N PRO A 44 16.68 -9.04 19.77
CA PRO A 44 15.41 -9.21 20.48
C PRO A 44 14.90 -7.92 21.12
N GLU A 45 15.81 -7.09 21.64
CA GLU A 45 15.51 -5.79 22.27
C GLU A 45 14.92 -4.77 21.28
N LEU A 46 15.31 -4.85 20.01
CA LEU A 46 14.82 -3.98 18.94
C LEU A 46 13.60 -4.55 18.23
N MET A 47 13.31 -5.85 18.38
CA MET A 47 12.11 -6.47 17.83
C MET A 47 10.82 -5.80 18.34
N ALA A 48 10.84 -5.33 19.59
CA ALA A 48 9.72 -4.56 20.16
C ALA A 48 9.41 -3.26 19.37
N ALA A 49 10.41 -2.63 18.74
CA ALA A 49 10.19 -1.46 17.90
C ALA A 49 9.52 -1.84 16.57
N VAL A 50 9.95 -2.94 15.96
CA VAL A 50 9.35 -3.50 14.73
C VAL A 50 7.91 -3.93 14.97
N ASP A 51 7.63 -4.59 16.10
CA ASP A 51 6.28 -4.97 16.49
C ASP A 51 5.37 -3.77 16.71
N ARG A 52 5.89 -2.68 17.30
CA ARG A 52 5.14 -1.42 17.43
C ARG A 52 4.83 -0.79 16.08
N ALA A 53 5.79 -0.80 15.15
CA ALA A 53 5.58 -0.27 13.80
C ALA A 53 4.52 -1.09 13.04
N HIS A 54 4.59 -2.43 13.09
CA HIS A 54 3.56 -3.30 12.51
C HIS A 54 2.19 -3.13 13.17
N ARG A 55 2.16 -2.92 14.50
CA ARG A 55 0.91 -2.65 15.22
C ARG A 55 0.25 -1.36 14.73
N ARG A 56 1.02 -0.29 14.57
CA ARG A 56 0.51 0.98 14.04
C ARG A 56 -0.04 0.82 12.63
N ASP A 57 0.64 0.08 11.76
CA ASP A 57 0.14 -0.20 10.40
C ASP A 57 -1.18 -0.96 10.40
N ARG A 58 -1.33 -1.95 11.29
CA ARG A 58 -2.61 -2.65 11.45
C ARG A 58 -3.71 -1.73 11.92
N TRP A 59 -3.42 -0.79 12.82
CA TRP A 59 -4.38 0.22 13.23
C TRP A 59 -4.78 1.14 12.07
N VAL A 60 -3.82 1.64 11.29
CA VAL A 60 -4.13 2.47 10.11
C VAL A 60 -4.98 1.70 9.09
N LEU A 61 -4.63 0.44 8.82
CA LEU A 61 -5.42 -0.41 7.95
C LEU A 61 -6.83 -0.66 8.50
N ALA A 62 -6.95 -0.96 9.80
CA ALA A 62 -8.23 -1.16 10.46
C ALA A 62 -9.10 0.10 10.41
N THR A 63 -8.53 1.29 10.60
CA THR A 63 -9.23 2.57 10.44
C THR A 63 -9.67 2.79 8.99
N ALA A 64 -8.83 2.48 8.01
CA ALA A 64 -9.17 2.60 6.59
C ALA A 64 -10.31 1.64 6.19
N VAL A 65 -10.26 0.39 6.67
CA VAL A 65 -11.34 -0.59 6.49
C VAL A 65 -12.60 -0.13 7.20
N LEU A 66 -12.53 0.33 8.45
CA LEU A 66 -13.69 0.83 9.18
C LEU A 66 -14.34 2.02 8.47
N ALA A 67 -13.55 2.97 7.95
CA ALA A 67 -14.06 4.09 7.17
C ALA A 67 -14.79 3.60 5.91
N ALA A 68 -14.20 2.64 5.19
CA ALA A 68 -14.83 2.02 4.02
C ALA A 68 -16.15 1.32 4.38
N VAL A 69 -16.23 0.72 5.57
CA VAL A 69 -17.43 0.01 6.05
C VAL A 69 -18.52 0.97 6.46
N LEU A 70 -18.15 2.05 7.15
CA LEU A 70 -19.07 3.13 7.47
C LEU A 70 -19.62 3.74 6.18
N LEU A 71 -18.76 4.00 5.19
CA LEU A 71 -19.19 4.45 3.87
C LEU A 71 -20.09 3.43 3.19
N PHE A 72 -19.80 2.13 3.29
CA PHE A 72 -20.70 1.10 2.83
C PHE A 72 -22.02 1.30 3.56
N VAL A 73 -22.14 1.05 4.86
CA VAL A 73 -23.41 1.08 5.62
C VAL A 73 -24.21 2.39 5.45
N LEU A 74 -23.56 3.55 5.50
CA LEU A 74 -24.22 4.87 5.49
C LEU A 74 -24.65 5.32 4.09
N LEU A 75 -23.96 4.90 3.03
CA LEU A 75 -24.37 5.28 1.67
C LEU A 75 -25.64 4.53 1.25
N PRO A 76 -26.56 5.19 0.53
CA PRO A 76 -27.72 4.53 -0.06
C PRO A 76 -27.28 3.31 -0.88
N PRO A 77 -28.08 2.23 -0.90
CA PRO A 77 -27.83 1.10 -1.80
C PRO A 77 -27.96 1.61 -3.24
N ALA A 78 -26.82 1.91 -3.84
CA ALA A 78 -26.68 2.38 -5.21
C ALA A 78 -25.54 1.61 -5.88
N THR A 79 -25.57 1.51 -7.21
CA THR A 79 -24.60 0.76 -8.02
C THR A 79 -23.16 1.20 -7.78
N PHE A 80 -22.93 2.44 -7.32
CA PHE A 80 -21.60 2.99 -7.04
C PHE A 80 -21.06 2.72 -5.61
N ARG A 81 -21.87 2.17 -4.70
CA ARG A 81 -21.50 1.91 -3.30
C ARG A 81 -20.21 1.09 -3.14
N PRO A 82 -20.00 -0.05 -3.83
CA PRO A 82 -18.74 -0.81 -3.71
C PRO A 82 -17.52 -0.05 -4.23
N PHE A 83 -17.69 0.80 -5.26
CA PHE A 83 -16.62 1.61 -5.83
C PHE A 83 -16.10 2.65 -4.83
N ILE A 84 -17.00 3.37 -4.17
CA ILE A 84 -16.65 4.39 -3.17
C ILE A 84 -15.90 3.76 -1.98
N VAL A 85 -16.34 2.58 -1.56
CA VAL A 85 -15.77 1.85 -0.41
C VAL A 85 -14.32 1.47 -0.67
N VAL A 86 -14.03 0.88 -1.83
CA VAL A 86 -12.66 0.49 -2.22
C VAL A 86 -11.77 1.72 -2.41
N ALA A 87 -12.32 2.78 -3.02
CA ALA A 87 -11.58 4.00 -3.28
C ALA A 87 -11.26 4.81 -2.02
N ALA A 88 -12.03 4.64 -0.93
CA ALA A 88 -11.77 5.34 0.33
C ALA A 88 -10.66 4.69 1.16
N VAL A 89 -10.44 3.37 1.04
CA VAL A 89 -9.41 2.66 1.83
C VAL A 89 -8.02 3.20 1.52
N LEU A 90 -7.69 3.37 0.24
CA LEU A 90 -6.33 3.73 -0.20
C LEU A 90 -5.91 5.14 0.24
N PRO A 91 -6.72 6.20 0.06
CA PRO A 91 -6.40 7.52 0.57
C PRO A 91 -6.30 7.59 2.09
N VAL A 92 -7.22 6.95 2.82
CA VAL A 92 -7.18 6.94 4.29
C VAL A 92 -5.92 6.22 4.78
N PHE A 93 -5.58 5.08 4.16
CA PHE A 93 -4.36 4.35 4.47
C PHE A 93 -3.10 5.18 4.15
N ALA A 94 -3.02 5.75 2.95
CA ALA A 94 -1.90 6.57 2.50
C ALA A 94 -1.68 7.79 3.39
N VAL A 95 -2.75 8.55 3.69
CA VAL A 95 -2.70 9.71 4.59
C VAL A 95 -2.32 9.29 6.01
N GLY A 96 -2.93 8.23 6.54
CA GLY A 96 -2.59 7.70 7.85
C GLY A 96 -1.10 7.32 7.97
N ARG A 97 -0.54 6.70 6.94
CA ARG A 97 0.89 6.39 6.86
C ARG A 97 1.76 7.64 6.73
N LEU A 98 1.35 8.66 5.97
CA LEU A 98 2.09 9.94 5.92
C LEU A 98 2.15 10.62 7.28
N LEU A 99 1.07 10.57 8.06
CA LEU A 99 1.04 11.11 9.42
C LEU A 99 1.97 10.34 10.38
N LEU A 100 2.23 9.07 10.10
CA LEU A 100 3.13 8.22 10.89
C LEU A 100 4.58 8.17 10.38
N GLY A 101 4.84 8.59 9.14
CA GLY A 101 6.19 8.57 8.55
C GLY A 101 7.23 9.25 9.47
N GLY A 102 8.44 8.70 9.55
CA GLY A 102 9.50 9.21 10.43
C GLY A 102 9.30 8.94 11.92
N ARG A 103 8.20 8.33 12.35
CA ARG A 103 7.93 8.01 13.77
C ARG A 103 8.05 6.53 14.09
N ASP A 104 8.32 5.70 13.09
CA ASP A 104 8.36 4.23 13.22
C ASP A 104 9.61 3.78 14.02
N PHE A 105 10.76 4.41 13.76
CA PHE A 105 12.02 4.11 14.45
C PHE A 105 12.71 5.39 14.95
N PRO A 106 12.27 5.95 16.10
CA PRO A 106 12.85 7.18 16.63
C PRO A 106 14.30 6.98 17.11
N VAL A 107 15.17 7.95 16.83
CA VAL A 107 16.52 8.01 17.40
C VAL A 107 16.44 8.45 18.86
N ARG A 108 17.18 7.79 19.76
CA ARG A 108 17.30 8.21 21.16
C ARG A 108 17.97 9.60 21.23
N ALA A 109 17.40 10.51 22.01
CA ALA A 109 17.94 11.85 22.20
C ALA A 109 19.43 11.81 22.64
N GLY A 110 20.24 12.73 22.11
CA GLY A 110 21.65 12.85 22.47
C GLY A 110 22.63 11.95 21.69
N ARG A 111 22.18 11.15 20.71
CA ARG A 111 23.08 10.41 19.81
C ARG A 111 23.37 11.18 18.52
N ALA A 112 24.58 11.01 17.99
CA ALA A 112 24.92 11.47 16.66
C ALA A 112 23.96 10.88 15.62
N THR A 113 23.47 11.74 14.73
CA THR A 113 22.55 11.35 13.65
C THR A 113 23.32 11.17 12.36
N VAL A 114 23.13 10.04 11.69
CA VAL A 114 23.62 9.78 10.35
C VAL A 114 22.50 10.12 9.36
N ALA A 115 22.87 10.83 8.29
CA ALA A 115 22.02 11.11 7.15
C ALA A 115 22.61 10.49 5.89
N ARG A 116 21.78 10.31 4.85
CA ARG A 116 22.26 9.92 3.53
C ARG A 116 23.12 11.03 2.94
N SER A 117 24.19 10.64 2.25
CA SER A 117 25.11 11.57 1.54
C SER A 117 24.48 12.21 0.30
N ARG A 118 23.37 11.65 -0.20
CA ARG A 118 22.64 12.16 -1.37
C ARG A 118 21.13 12.11 -1.15
N ALA A 119 20.42 12.93 -1.94
CA ALA A 119 18.97 12.84 -2.05
C ALA A 119 18.56 11.48 -2.62
N VAL A 120 17.52 10.89 -2.04
CA VAL A 120 16.97 9.59 -2.44
C VAL A 120 15.68 9.79 -3.22
N GLY A 121 15.57 9.12 -4.37
CA GLY A 121 14.42 9.18 -5.25
C GLY A 121 13.53 7.93 -5.19
N VAL A 122 12.39 7.99 -5.87
CA VAL A 122 11.47 6.84 -6.00
C VAL A 122 12.16 5.63 -6.65
N THR A 123 12.99 5.86 -7.66
CA THR A 123 13.71 4.82 -8.42
C THR A 123 14.88 4.19 -7.66
N ASP A 124 15.26 4.76 -6.52
CA ASP A 124 16.20 4.13 -5.60
C ASP A 124 15.51 3.07 -4.74
N TYR A 125 14.21 3.22 -4.45
CA TYR A 125 13.44 2.25 -3.64
C TYR A 125 12.62 1.27 -4.48
N LEU A 126 12.12 1.71 -5.63
CA LEU A 126 11.20 0.95 -6.48
C LEU A 126 11.73 0.80 -7.90
N ARG A 127 11.08 -0.06 -8.69
CA ARG A 127 11.47 -0.29 -10.09
C ARG A 127 11.38 0.99 -10.94
N PRO A 128 12.25 1.16 -11.94
CA PRO A 128 12.19 2.31 -12.86
C PRO A 128 10.91 2.36 -13.70
N THR A 129 10.18 1.24 -13.77
CA THR A 129 8.89 1.08 -14.45
C THR A 129 7.69 1.57 -13.64
N VAL A 130 7.86 1.97 -12.37
CA VAL A 130 6.75 2.46 -11.52
C VAL A 130 6.04 3.69 -12.07
N PRO A 131 6.74 4.71 -12.65
CA PRO A 131 6.04 5.82 -13.31
C PRO A 131 5.15 5.36 -14.47
N LEU A 132 5.60 4.34 -15.23
CA LEU A 132 4.80 3.74 -16.29
C LEU A 132 3.57 3.00 -15.73
N ALA A 133 3.74 2.27 -14.62
CA ALA A 133 2.61 1.63 -13.92
C ALA A 133 1.55 2.66 -13.47
N PHE A 134 1.98 3.79 -12.89
CA PHE A 134 1.06 4.86 -12.52
C PHE A 134 0.38 5.49 -13.74
N ALA A 135 1.13 5.79 -14.81
CA ALA A 135 0.56 6.32 -16.04
C ALA A 135 -0.47 5.37 -16.64
N LEU A 136 -0.22 4.06 -16.58
CA LEU A 136 -1.12 3.03 -17.09
C LEU A 136 -2.41 2.95 -16.26
N TRP A 137 -2.34 2.97 -14.93
CA TRP A 137 -3.54 3.03 -14.09
C TRP A 137 -4.36 4.31 -14.30
N VAL A 138 -3.69 5.47 -14.45
CA VAL A 138 -4.37 6.73 -14.77
C VAL A 138 -5.04 6.66 -16.14
N ALA A 139 -4.35 6.15 -17.16
CA ALA A 139 -4.89 6.04 -18.51
C ALA A 139 -6.11 5.13 -18.56
N VAL A 140 -6.04 3.96 -17.92
CA VAL A 140 -7.17 3.02 -17.86
C VAL A 140 -8.35 3.60 -17.09
N GLY A 141 -8.10 4.22 -15.94
CA GLY A 141 -9.15 4.88 -15.17
C GLY A 141 -9.79 6.04 -15.93
N GLY A 142 -9.00 6.83 -16.65
CA GLY A 142 -9.47 7.91 -17.51
C GLY A 142 -10.30 7.42 -18.69
N VAL A 143 -9.84 6.38 -19.40
CA VAL A 143 -10.60 5.75 -20.49
C VAL A 143 -11.92 5.19 -19.97
N ALA A 144 -11.91 4.47 -18.84
CA ALA A 144 -13.13 3.98 -18.20
C ALA A 144 -14.08 5.15 -17.86
N ALA A 145 -13.57 6.24 -17.29
CA ALA A 145 -14.38 7.42 -16.97
C ALA A 145 -15.05 8.03 -18.21
N VAL A 146 -14.28 8.21 -19.30
CA VAL A 146 -14.77 8.75 -20.58
C VAL A 146 -15.84 7.85 -21.17
N LEU A 147 -15.60 6.53 -21.22
CA LEU A 147 -16.57 5.56 -21.73
C LEU A 147 -17.85 5.54 -20.88
N GLY A 148 -17.71 5.64 -19.56
CA GLY A 148 -18.86 5.75 -18.64
C GLY A 148 -19.70 6.99 -18.89
N ALA A 149 -19.07 8.12 -19.18
CA ALA A 149 -19.78 9.34 -19.58
C ALA A 149 -20.50 9.16 -20.93
N LEU A 150 -19.82 8.62 -21.95
CA LEU A 150 -20.38 8.41 -23.29
C LEU A 150 -21.55 7.41 -23.29
N TRP A 151 -21.48 6.39 -22.44
CA TRP A 151 -22.51 5.37 -22.33
C TRP A 151 -23.60 5.69 -21.31
N SER A 152 -23.52 6.85 -20.64
CA SER A 152 -24.41 7.24 -19.54
C SER A 152 -24.46 6.18 -18.43
N GLU A 153 -23.30 5.58 -18.14
CA GLU A 153 -23.13 4.56 -17.10
C GLU A 153 -22.43 5.17 -15.88
N PRO A 154 -23.18 5.64 -14.87
CA PRO A 154 -22.61 6.37 -13.73
C PRO A 154 -21.66 5.52 -12.88
N ALA A 155 -21.87 4.20 -12.80
CA ALA A 155 -20.97 3.29 -12.11
C ALA A 155 -19.59 3.24 -12.80
N VAL A 156 -19.57 3.22 -14.13
CA VAL A 156 -18.36 3.18 -14.96
C VAL A 156 -17.59 4.48 -14.85
N LEU A 157 -18.30 5.60 -14.96
CA LEU A 157 -17.73 6.93 -14.74
C LEU A 157 -17.08 7.03 -13.35
N THR A 158 -17.83 6.65 -12.32
CA THR A 158 -17.38 6.76 -10.93
C THR A 158 -16.18 5.85 -10.66
N GLY A 159 -16.22 4.58 -11.09
CA GLY A 159 -15.10 3.66 -10.93
C GLY A 159 -13.82 4.13 -11.62
N GLY A 160 -13.94 4.66 -12.83
CA GLY A 160 -12.82 5.25 -13.57
C GLY A 160 -12.21 6.46 -12.85
N VAL A 161 -13.04 7.41 -12.42
CA VAL A 161 -12.60 8.60 -11.64
C VAL A 161 -11.92 8.18 -10.34
N LEU A 162 -12.52 7.24 -9.60
CA LEU A 162 -11.97 6.77 -8.34
C LEU A 162 -10.63 6.04 -8.50
N LEU A 163 -10.43 5.29 -9.60
CA LEU A 163 -9.13 4.69 -9.90
C LEU A 163 -8.06 5.75 -10.17
N VAL A 164 -8.39 6.80 -10.93
CA VAL A 164 -7.48 7.95 -11.17
C VAL A 164 -7.12 8.61 -9.85
N VAL A 165 -8.11 8.96 -9.03
CA VAL A 165 -7.88 9.61 -7.73
C VAL A 165 -7.04 8.74 -6.81
N ALA A 166 -7.36 7.44 -6.67
CA ALA A 166 -6.59 6.52 -5.84
C ALA A 166 -5.13 6.43 -6.32
N THR A 167 -4.91 6.39 -7.63
CA THR A 167 -3.58 6.33 -8.22
C THR A 167 -2.78 7.60 -7.95
N LEU A 168 -3.37 8.78 -8.09
CA LEU A 168 -2.73 10.06 -7.78
C LEU A 168 -2.36 10.19 -6.30
N VAL A 169 -3.26 9.76 -5.40
CA VAL A 169 -3.00 9.78 -3.96
C VAL A 169 -1.85 8.83 -3.60
N VAL A 170 -1.85 7.62 -4.16
CA VAL A 170 -0.76 6.65 -3.94
C VAL A 170 0.56 7.16 -4.53
N ALA A 171 0.56 7.75 -5.73
CA ALA A 171 1.75 8.34 -6.32
C ALA A 171 2.31 9.48 -5.45
N GLY A 172 1.44 10.36 -4.96
CA GLY A 172 1.81 11.41 -4.00
C GLY A 172 2.41 10.86 -2.71
N TYR A 173 1.79 9.81 -2.15
CA TYR A 173 2.31 9.08 -0.99
C TYR A 173 3.70 8.49 -1.25
N VAL A 174 3.90 7.81 -2.39
CA VAL A 174 5.18 7.21 -2.75
C VAL A 174 6.27 8.28 -2.84
N VAL A 175 6.00 9.41 -3.49
CA VAL A 175 6.95 10.52 -3.59
C VAL A 175 7.26 11.11 -2.21
N ALA A 176 6.23 11.36 -1.41
CA ALA A 176 6.38 11.95 -0.08
C ALA A 176 7.16 11.04 0.89
N LEU A 177 6.90 9.73 0.86
CA LEU A 177 7.61 8.77 1.72
C LEU A 177 9.07 8.60 1.30
N CYS A 178 9.36 8.50 -0.01
CA CYS A 178 10.73 8.37 -0.52
C CYS A 178 11.60 9.59 -0.20
N ARG A 179 11.01 10.79 -0.21
CA ARG A 179 11.73 12.06 0.03
C ARG A 179 11.80 12.46 1.49
N ARG A 180 11.21 11.69 2.41
CA ARG A 180 11.17 12.06 3.82
C ARG A 180 12.53 11.80 4.48
N PRO A 181 13.24 12.85 4.95
CA PRO A 181 14.44 12.64 5.74
C PRO A 181 14.04 12.06 7.10
N GLU A 182 14.68 10.96 7.50
CA GLU A 182 14.54 10.41 8.85
C GLU A 182 15.95 10.31 9.45
N PRO A 183 16.16 10.83 10.68
CA PRO A 183 17.44 10.69 11.35
C PRO A 183 17.65 9.21 11.69
N ALA A 184 18.87 8.71 11.49
CA ALA A 184 19.29 7.38 11.91
C ALA A 184 20.43 7.48 12.92
N SER A 185 20.55 6.51 13.81
CA SER A 185 21.63 6.47 14.82
C SER A 185 22.92 5.83 14.31
N GLY A 186 22.92 5.31 13.08
CA GLY A 186 24.01 4.54 12.47
C GLY A 186 23.55 3.89 11.16
N ALA A 187 24.49 3.28 10.45
CA ALA A 187 24.23 2.63 9.16
C ALA A 187 23.18 1.50 9.27
N GLU A 188 23.25 0.67 10.30
CA GLU A 188 22.30 -0.43 10.51
C GLU A 188 20.86 0.07 10.73
N HIS A 189 20.71 1.14 11.52
CA HIS A 189 19.42 1.76 11.76
C HIS A 189 18.88 2.41 10.48
N LEU A 190 19.75 3.04 9.69
CA LEU A 190 19.37 3.59 8.39
C LEU A 190 18.91 2.49 7.42
N TYR A 191 19.56 1.32 7.43
CA TYR A 191 19.16 0.15 6.65
C TYR A 191 17.76 -0.33 7.05
N LEU A 192 17.50 -0.44 8.36
CA LEU A 192 16.18 -0.84 8.88
C LEU A 192 15.08 0.13 8.42
N GLN A 193 15.33 1.44 8.47
CA GLN A 193 14.38 2.45 8.00
C GLN A 193 14.11 2.32 6.49
N ASP A 194 15.15 2.12 5.68
CA ASP A 194 14.99 1.93 4.23
C ASP A 194 14.23 0.65 3.88
N ALA A 195 14.58 -0.47 4.52
CA ALA A 195 13.88 -1.75 4.38
C ALA A 195 12.39 -1.60 4.74
N TRP A 196 12.10 -0.89 5.84
CA TRP A 196 10.74 -0.59 6.25
C TRP A 196 9.99 0.24 5.20
N ARG A 197 10.60 1.33 4.70
CA ARG A 197 9.99 2.17 3.65
C ARG A 197 9.64 1.35 2.41
N VAL A 198 10.57 0.55 1.90
CA VAL A 198 10.32 -0.32 0.73
C VAL A 198 9.17 -1.28 0.99
N SER A 199 9.13 -1.90 2.17
CA SER A 199 8.03 -2.79 2.54
C SER A 199 6.67 -2.11 2.51
N ARG A 200 6.59 -0.84 2.94
CA ARG A 200 5.35 -0.07 2.90
C ARG A 200 4.99 0.38 1.50
N LEU A 201 5.97 0.75 0.69
CA LEU A 201 5.75 1.12 -0.72
C LEU A 201 5.23 -0.07 -1.54
N ASP A 202 5.90 -1.23 -1.45
CA ASP A 202 5.48 -2.47 -2.12
C ASP A 202 4.06 -2.88 -1.67
N LEU A 203 3.78 -2.84 -0.36
CA LEU A 203 2.43 -3.13 0.16
C LEU A 203 1.37 -2.19 -0.43
N THR A 204 1.66 -0.89 -0.52
CA THR A 204 0.70 0.10 -1.04
C THR A 204 0.46 -0.09 -2.54
N LEU A 205 1.50 -0.41 -3.31
CA LEU A 205 1.38 -0.77 -4.72
C LEU A 205 0.56 -2.04 -4.92
N SER A 206 0.74 -3.06 -4.08
CA SER A 206 -0.11 -4.26 -4.07
C SER A 206 -1.56 -3.97 -3.77
N GLN A 207 -1.84 -3.09 -2.80
CA GLN A 207 -3.20 -2.68 -2.49
C GLN A 207 -3.85 -1.89 -3.63
N LEU A 208 -3.10 -1.01 -4.30
CA LEU A 208 -3.59 -0.28 -5.47
C LEU A 208 -3.90 -1.24 -6.63
N GLY A 209 -2.99 -2.18 -6.92
CA GLY A 209 -3.22 -3.20 -7.94
C GLY A 209 -4.46 -4.06 -7.64
N PHE A 210 -4.60 -4.52 -6.40
CA PHE A 210 -5.78 -5.28 -5.97
C PHE A 210 -7.08 -4.46 -6.10
N ALA A 211 -7.07 -3.21 -5.65
CA ALA A 211 -8.21 -2.31 -5.78
C ALA A 211 -8.60 -2.10 -7.25
N ALA A 212 -7.64 -1.86 -8.13
CA ALA A 212 -7.88 -1.66 -9.55
C ALA A 212 -8.47 -2.90 -10.23
N VAL A 213 -7.94 -4.10 -9.92
CA VAL A 213 -8.48 -5.37 -10.42
C VAL A 213 -9.89 -5.61 -9.90
N TYR A 214 -10.12 -5.41 -8.61
CA TYR A 214 -11.43 -5.59 -7.99
C TYR A 214 -12.47 -4.65 -8.59
N LEU A 215 -12.14 -3.37 -8.79
CA LEU A 215 -13.02 -2.40 -9.46
C LEU A 215 -13.36 -2.85 -10.88
N GLY A 216 -12.38 -3.36 -11.63
CA GLY A 216 -12.61 -3.91 -12.97
C GLY A 216 -13.56 -5.12 -12.95
N LEU A 217 -13.38 -6.05 -12.01
CA LEU A 217 -14.23 -7.24 -11.91
C LEU A 217 -15.67 -6.92 -11.45
N VAL A 218 -15.84 -6.05 -10.46
CA VAL A 218 -17.17 -5.60 -10.02
C VAL A 218 -17.90 -4.92 -11.16
N ALA A 219 -17.22 -4.01 -11.87
CA ALA A 219 -17.82 -3.33 -13.01
C ALA A 219 -18.13 -4.28 -14.19
N ALA A 220 -17.33 -5.33 -14.40
CA ALA A 220 -17.63 -6.36 -15.39
C ALA A 220 -18.92 -7.14 -15.05
N GLY A 221 -19.18 -7.41 -13.76
CA GLY A 221 -20.37 -8.10 -13.30
C GLY A 221 -21.66 -7.30 -13.48
N ASP A 222 -21.58 -5.97 -13.38
CA ASP A 222 -22.71 -5.05 -13.52
C ASP A 222 -22.93 -4.54 -14.96
N ALA A 223 -22.01 -4.86 -15.88
CA ALA A 223 -22.04 -4.35 -17.25
C ALA A 223 -23.03 -5.11 -18.16
N PRO A 224 -23.70 -4.42 -19.11
CA PRO A 224 -24.40 -5.08 -20.21
C PRO A 224 -23.46 -6.03 -20.97
N SER A 225 -23.98 -7.13 -21.51
CA SER A 225 -23.19 -8.23 -22.12
C SER A 225 -22.16 -7.78 -23.17
N GLY A 226 -22.43 -6.68 -23.90
CA GLY A 226 -21.49 -6.11 -24.88
C GLY A 226 -20.33 -5.28 -24.31
N ARG A 227 -20.29 -5.01 -23.00
CA ARG A 227 -19.32 -4.10 -22.35
C ARG A 227 -18.40 -4.79 -21.33
N VAL A 228 -18.66 -6.06 -21.01
CA VAL A 228 -17.84 -6.90 -20.11
C VAL A 228 -16.37 -6.94 -20.55
N ALA A 229 -16.11 -7.03 -21.86
CA ALA A 229 -14.75 -7.10 -22.40
C ALA A 229 -13.89 -5.86 -22.06
N VAL A 230 -14.50 -4.69 -21.97
CA VAL A 230 -13.82 -3.44 -21.61
C VAL A 230 -13.32 -3.51 -20.17
N TRP A 231 -14.14 -4.04 -19.26
CA TRP A 231 -13.84 -4.16 -17.85
C TRP A 231 -12.87 -5.28 -17.51
N VAL A 232 -12.94 -6.39 -18.24
CA VAL A 232 -11.89 -7.41 -18.22
C VAL A 232 -10.57 -6.79 -18.70
N GLY A 233 -10.60 -5.97 -19.75
CA GLY A 233 -9.44 -5.18 -20.21
C GLY A 233 -8.87 -4.29 -19.11
N VAL A 234 -9.71 -3.56 -18.37
CA VAL A 234 -9.29 -2.76 -17.21
C VAL A 234 -8.57 -3.62 -16.17
N ALA A 235 -9.13 -4.78 -15.81
CA ALA A 235 -8.52 -5.68 -14.82
C ALA A 235 -7.18 -6.27 -15.31
N VAL A 236 -7.09 -6.65 -16.59
CA VAL A 236 -5.84 -7.14 -17.22
C VAL A 236 -4.77 -6.07 -17.20
N VAL A 237 -5.10 -4.85 -17.62
CA VAL A 237 -4.13 -3.75 -17.66
C VAL A 237 -3.73 -3.32 -16.24
N ALA A 238 -4.66 -3.33 -15.28
CA ALA A 238 -4.35 -3.11 -13.87
C ALA A 238 -3.37 -4.16 -13.31
N THR A 239 -3.52 -5.43 -13.72
CA THR A 239 -2.61 -6.52 -13.36
C THR A 239 -1.23 -6.33 -14.00
N ALA A 240 -1.18 -5.91 -15.26
CA ALA A 240 0.07 -5.59 -15.95
C ALA A 240 0.79 -4.41 -15.29
N ALA A 241 0.08 -3.35 -14.94
CA ALA A 241 0.62 -2.21 -14.19
C ALA A 241 1.20 -2.64 -12.83
N TYR A 242 0.50 -3.52 -12.12
CA TYR A 242 1.01 -4.10 -10.87
C TYR A 242 2.33 -4.86 -11.09
N ALA A 243 2.41 -5.72 -12.09
CA ALA A 243 3.62 -6.48 -12.41
C ALA A 243 4.82 -5.56 -12.77
N LEU A 244 4.55 -4.40 -13.36
CA LEU A 244 5.56 -3.38 -13.64
C LEU A 244 6.02 -2.64 -12.37
N GLY A 245 5.18 -2.51 -11.35
CA GLY A 245 5.47 -1.76 -10.12
C GLY A 245 6.24 -2.56 -9.05
N VAL A 246 6.01 -3.87 -8.97
CA VAL A 246 6.50 -4.71 -7.86
C VAL A 246 7.97 -5.07 -7.98
N GLY A 247 8.69 -5.07 -6.85
CA GLY A 247 10.04 -5.62 -6.75
C GLY A 247 11.04 -4.66 -6.13
N GLY A 248 10.60 -3.80 -5.20
CA GLY A 248 11.47 -2.80 -4.56
C GLY A 248 12.63 -3.40 -3.76
N ARG A 249 12.44 -4.60 -3.16
CA ARG A 249 13.47 -5.28 -2.33
C ARG A 249 14.84 -5.37 -2.99
N ALA A 250 14.94 -5.95 -4.18
CA ALA A 250 16.23 -6.13 -4.85
C ALA A 250 16.84 -4.77 -5.21
N ARG A 251 15.98 -3.82 -5.58
CA ARG A 251 16.38 -2.51 -6.09
C ARG A 251 16.98 -1.61 -5.01
N PHE A 252 16.34 -1.50 -3.85
CA PHE A 252 16.86 -0.63 -2.79
C PHE A 252 18.21 -1.12 -2.29
N ARG A 253 18.41 -2.44 -2.22
CA ARG A 253 19.69 -3.00 -1.79
C ARG A 253 20.80 -2.66 -2.80
N GLU A 254 20.55 -2.87 -4.08
CA GLU A 254 21.46 -2.51 -5.18
C GLU A 254 21.81 -1.01 -5.18
N ARG A 255 20.82 -0.13 -4.98
CA ARG A 255 20.96 1.33 -5.19
C ARG A 255 21.37 2.12 -3.96
N LEU A 256 20.97 1.67 -2.77
CA LEU A 256 21.20 2.36 -1.51
C LEU A 256 22.27 1.68 -0.65
N TRP A 257 22.56 0.41 -0.91
CA TRP A 257 23.53 -0.39 -0.17
C TRP A 257 24.38 -1.28 -1.09
N PRO A 258 25.03 -0.71 -2.14
CA PRO A 258 25.78 -1.51 -3.12
C PRO A 258 26.93 -2.32 -2.52
N GLU A 259 27.48 -1.85 -1.38
CA GLU A 259 28.55 -2.52 -0.64
C GLU A 259 28.11 -3.82 0.05
N LEU A 260 26.80 -4.07 0.17
CA LEU A 260 26.28 -5.27 0.81
C LEU A 260 26.07 -6.38 -0.23
N PRO A 261 26.85 -7.48 -0.18
CA PRO A 261 26.67 -8.57 -1.12
C PRO A 261 25.25 -9.18 -1.05
N PRO A 262 24.76 -9.78 -2.15
CA PRO A 262 23.46 -10.45 -2.17
C PRO A 262 23.35 -11.50 -1.06
N GLY A 263 22.21 -11.51 -0.36
CA GLY A 263 21.95 -12.48 0.72
C GLY A 263 22.73 -12.27 2.02
N ARG A 264 23.62 -11.26 2.11
CA ARG A 264 24.31 -10.95 3.37
C ARG A 264 23.31 -10.46 4.42
N LEU A 265 23.20 -11.19 5.51
CA LEU A 265 22.44 -10.78 6.68
C LEU A 265 23.09 -9.57 7.35
N LEU A 266 22.29 -8.54 7.65
CA LEU A 266 22.74 -7.36 8.37
C LEU A 266 22.16 -7.41 9.80
N SER A 267 23.04 -7.37 10.80
CA SER A 267 22.65 -7.27 12.20
C SER A 267 22.26 -5.84 12.52
N VAL A 268 21.13 -5.66 13.21
CA VAL A 268 20.70 -4.37 13.75
C VAL A 268 20.61 -4.47 15.26
N GLY A 269 21.40 -3.66 15.96
CA GLY A 269 21.44 -3.64 17.42
C GLY A 269 22.24 -4.78 18.04
N GLY A 270 23.19 -5.35 17.30
CA GLY A 270 24.20 -6.24 17.89
C GLY A 270 25.18 -5.47 18.78
N PRO A 271 25.96 -6.17 19.63
CA PRO A 271 27.10 -5.56 20.30
C PRO A 271 28.07 -5.02 19.26
N ALA A 272 28.51 -3.77 19.46
CA ALA A 272 29.49 -3.09 18.62
C ALA A 272 30.87 -3.76 18.69
#